data_AF-J9FPF7-F1
#
_entry.id   AF-J9FPF7-F1
#
_cell.length_a   1.000
_cell.length_b   1.000
_cell.length_c   1.000
_cell.angle_alpha   90.00
_cell.angle_beta   90.00
_cell.angle_gamma   90.00
#
_symmetry.space_group_name_H-M   'P 1'
#
loop_
_entity.id
_entity.type
_entity.pdbx_description
1 polymer ?
#
loop_
_entity_poly.entity_id
_entity_poly.type
_entity_poly.pdbx_seq_one_letter_code
_entity_poly.pdbx_strand_id
1 'polypeptide(L)' 'GELYIGDRLVNDVPPKDRDIAMVFQNYALYPHMTVYKNMAFGLELRKTPKDEIDKRVREAAKILDIDHLLDRKPKA' A
#
# COMPACT_ATOMS: atom_id res chain seq x y z
N GLY A 1 13.27 -24.18 -9.95
CA GLY A 1 14.16 -23.20 -9.33
C GLY A 1 13.61 -22.82 -7.98
N GLU A 2 14.47 -22.46 -7.03
CA GLU A 2 14.08 -22.09 -5.66
C GLU A 2 14.11 -20.56 -5.52
N LEU A 3 13.10 -20.01 -4.83
CA LEU A 3 12.97 -18.58 -4.56
C LEU A 3 13.04 -18.36 -3.06
N TYR A 4 14.04 -17.60 -2.63
CA TYR A 4 14.25 -17.21 -1.25
C TYR A 4 13.99 -15.70 -1.08
N ILE A 5 13.31 -15.33 0.00
CA ILE A 5 13.21 -13.94 0.49
C ILE A 5 13.90 -13.91 1.85
N GLY A 6 15.03 -13.21 1.94
CA GLY A 6 15.98 -13.42 3.04
C GLY A 6 16.42 -14.90 3.06
N ASP A 7 16.30 -15.54 4.23
CA ASP A 7 16.65 -16.96 4.41
C ASP A 7 15.45 -17.93 4.23
N ARG A 8 14.28 -17.41 3.84
CA ARG A 8 13.03 -18.20 3.78
C ARG A 8 12.73 -18.63 2.34
N LEU A 9 12.58 -19.95 2.09
CA LEU A 9 12.05 -20.49 0.83
C LEU A 9 10.55 -20.15 0.71
N VAL A 10 10.14 -19.48 -0.37
CA VAL A 10 8.78 -18.94 -0.53
C VAL A 10 8.03 -19.43 -1.77
N ASN A 11 8.52 -20.49 -2.43
CA ASN A 11 7.90 -21.06 -3.64
C ASN A 11 6.38 -21.28 -3.47
N ASP A 12 5.98 -21.90 -2.37
CA ASP A 12 4.58 -22.25 -2.09
C ASP A 12 3.90 -21.32 -1.07
N VAL A 13 4.57 -20.24 -0.66
CA VAL A 13 4.00 -19.25 0.28
C VAL A 13 3.04 -18.34 -0.48
N PRO A 14 1.80 -18.13 -0.03
CA PRO A 14 0.87 -17.19 -0.68
C PRO A 14 1.44 -15.77 -0.74
N PRO A 15 1.20 -14.98 -1.82
CA PRO A 15 1.82 -13.66 -1.99
C PRO A 15 1.66 -12.71 -0.80
N LYS A 16 0.48 -12.71 -0.16
CA LYS A 16 0.17 -11.87 1.02
C LYS A 16 1.07 -12.16 2.23
N ASP A 17 1.63 -13.37 2.33
CA ASP A 17 2.40 -13.86 3.48
C ASP A 17 3.92 -13.81 3.22
N ARG A 18 4.32 -13.20 2.10
CA ARG A 18 5.73 -13.03 1.68
C ARG A 18 6.38 -11.75 2.21
N ASP A 19 5.60 -10.87 2.84
CA ASP A 19 6.03 -9.56 3.37
C ASP A 19 6.79 -8.70 2.35
N ILE A 20 6.25 -8.62 1.13
CA ILE A 20 6.77 -7.78 0.05
C ILE A 20 5.77 -6.67 -0.29
N ALA A 21 6.29 -5.50 -0.63
CA ALA A 21 5.53 -4.42 -1.25
C ALA A 21 5.83 -4.40 -2.76
N MET A 22 4.79 -4.35 -3.58
CA MET A 22 4.91 -4.29 -5.05
C MET A 22 4.36 -2.97 -5.56
N VAL A 23 5.16 -2.26 -6.37
CA VAL A 23 4.73 -1.07 -7.12
C VAL A 23 4.63 -1.46 -8.58
N PHE A 24 3.44 -1.34 -9.17
CA PHE A 24 3.16 -1.74 -10.55
C PHE A 24 3.59 -0.64 -11.53
N GLN A 25 4.05 -1.02 -12.73
CA GLN A 25 4.37 -0.07 -13.80
C GLN A 25 3.13 0.63 -14.38
N ASN A 26 1.98 -0.07 -14.39
CA ASN A 26 0.69 0.53 -14.72
C ASN A 26 -0.10 0.77 -13.42
N TYR A 27 -0.86 1.87 -13.33
CA TYR A 27 -1.58 2.26 -12.13
C TYR A 27 -2.56 1.18 -11.65
N ALA A 28 -2.16 0.40 -10.65
CA ALA A 28 -3.03 -0.52 -9.91
C ALA A 28 -3.78 0.22 -8.78
N LEU A 29 -4.37 1.37 -9.11
CA LEU A 29 -5.14 2.16 -8.16
C LEU A 29 -6.58 1.64 -8.10
N TYR A 30 -7.21 1.70 -6.94
CA TYR A 30 -8.64 1.48 -6.77
C TYR A 30 -9.39 2.77 -7.17
N PRO A 31 -10.03 2.84 -8.36
CA PRO A 31 -10.56 4.09 -8.92
C PRO A 31 -11.78 4.61 -8.16
N HIS A 32 -12.46 3.74 -7.41
CA HIS A 32 -13.60 4.09 -6.58
C HIS A 32 -13.18 4.69 -5.21
N MET A 33 -11.89 4.65 -4.88
CA MET A 33 -11.31 5.13 -3.63
C MET A 33 -10.59 6.48 -3.83
N THR A 34 -10.52 7.30 -2.78
CA THR A 34 -9.68 8.52 -2.79
C THR A 34 -8.20 8.15 -2.69
N VAL A 35 -7.28 9.10 -2.93
CA VAL A 35 -5.83 8.90 -2.73
C VAL A 35 -5.56 8.44 -1.30
N TYR A 36 -6.17 9.07 -0.29
CA TYR A 36 -6.06 8.65 1.11
C TYR A 36 -6.47 7.19 1.29
N LYS A 37 -7.64 6.79 0.75
CA LYS A 37 -8.15 5.42 0.90
C LYS A 37 -7.27 4.40 0.18
N ASN A 38 -6.72 4.74 -0.98
CA ASN A 38 -5.75 3.90 -1.68
C ASN A 38 -4.49 3.65 -0.83
N MET A 39 -3.95 4.68 -0.18
CA MET A 39 -2.78 4.56 0.68
C MET A 39 -3.07 3.84 2.01
N ALA A 40 -4.25 4.06 2.58
CA ALA A 40 -4.67 3.48 3.86
C ALA A 40 -5.03 1.98 3.76
N PHE A 41 -5.47 1.51 2.58
CA PHE A 41 -6.06 0.19 2.39
C PHE A 41 -5.22 -0.97 2.96
N GLY A 42 -3.91 -0.97 2.70
CA GLY A 42 -3.02 -2.01 3.22
C GLY A 42 -2.90 -2.02 4.75
N LEU A 43 -2.96 -0.84 5.38
CA LEU A 43 -2.90 -0.70 6.84
C LEU A 43 -4.23 -1.08 7.51
N GLU A 44 -5.36 -0.77 6.87
CA GLU A 44 -6.70 -1.19 7.29
C GLU A 44 -6.84 -2.72 7.27
N LEU A 45 -6.35 -3.38 6.21
CA LEU A 45 -6.32 -4.85 6.13
C LEU A 45 -5.48 -5.49 7.24
N ARG A 46 -4.41 -4.81 7.67
CA ARG A 46 -3.58 -5.21 8.82
C ARG A 46 -4.19 -4.85 10.18
N LYS A 47 -5.41 -4.27 10.22
CA LYS A 47 -6.12 -3.82 11.43
C LYS A 47 -5.33 -2.81 12.25
N THR A 48 -4.56 -1.95 11.58
CA THR A 48 -3.80 -0.87 12.22
C THR A 48 -4.77 0.15 12.85
N PRO A 49 -4.48 0.70 14.04
CA PRO A 49 -5.29 1.76 14.66
C PRO A 49 -5.48 2.98 13.74
N LYS A 50 -6.66 3.60 13.76
CA LYS A 50 -7.03 4.68 12.82
C LYS A 50 -6.13 5.91 12.92
N ASP A 51 -5.72 6.27 14.12
CA ASP A 51 -4.79 7.36 14.42
C ASP A 51 -3.40 7.09 13.82
N GLU A 52 -2.93 5.85 13.92
CA GLU A 52 -1.66 5.44 13.32
C GLU A 52 -1.74 5.40 11.78
N ILE A 53 -2.89 5.00 11.22
CA ILE A 53 -3.14 5.06 9.77
C ILE A 53 -3.04 6.51 9.28
N ASP A 54 -3.78 7.45 9.89
CA ASP A 54 -3.80 8.85 9.45
C ASP A 54 -2.39 9.47 9.50
N LYS A 55 -1.64 9.21 10.58
CA LYS A 55 -0.25 9.67 10.71
C LYS A 55 0.63 9.15 9.57
N ARG A 56 0.65 7.83 9.35
CA ARG A 56 1.49 7.19 8.34
C ARG A 56 1.13 7.63 6.92
N VAL A 57 -0.17 7.74 6.62
CA VAL A 57 -0.66 8.19 5.30
C VAL A 57 -0.26 9.64 5.04
N ARG A 58 -0.45 10.56 6.01
CA ARG A 58 -0.07 11.97 5.84
C ARG A 58 1.42 12.16 5.72
N GLU A 59 2.22 11.40 6.46
CA GLU A 59 3.69 11.43 6.36
C GLU A 59 4.15 10.99 4.96
N ALA A 60 3.64 9.85 4.46
CA ALA A 60 3.94 9.38 3.12
C ALA A 60 3.46 10.36 2.03
N ALA A 61 2.28 10.96 2.20
CA ALA A 61 1.74 11.93 1.25
C ALA A 61 2.58 13.22 1.19
N LYS A 62 3.14 13.66 2.31
CA LYS A 62 4.08 14.80 2.34
C LYS A 62 5.40 14.49 1.65
N ILE A 63 5.95 13.29 1.87
CA ILE A 63 7.19 12.86 1.19
C ILE A 63 7.00 12.82 -0.33
N LEU A 64 5.81 12.43 -0.78
CA LEU A 64 5.45 12.34 -2.19
C LEU A 64 4.88 13.66 -2.77
N ASP A 65 4.75 14.71 -1.96
CA ASP A 65 4.16 16.01 -2.34
C ASP A 65 2.73 15.93 -2.91
N ILE A 66 1.90 15.06 -2.32
CA ILE A 66 0.50 14.80 -2.74
C ILE A 66 -0.53 14.98 -1.62
N ASP A 67 -0.14 15.62 -0.51
CA ASP A 67 -1.02 15.84 0.64
C ASP A 67 -2.32 16.59 0.29
N HIS A 68 -2.23 17.58 -0.60
CA HIS A 68 -3.34 18.35 -1.15
C HIS A 68 -4.28 17.54 -2.08
N LEU A 69 -3.91 16.31 -2.44
CA LEU A 69 -4.69 15.41 -3.29
C LEU A 69 -5.40 14.29 -2.52
N LEU A 70 -5.20 14.20 -1.20
CA LEU A 70 -5.69 13.08 -0.37
C LEU A 70 -7.19 12.80 -0.52
N ASP A 71 -8.00 13.85 -0.70
CA ASP A 71 -9.46 13.74 -0.84
C ASP A 71 -9.93 13.51 -2.29
N ARG A 72 -9.03 13.56 -3.28
CA ARG A 72 -9.38 13.31 -4.68
C ARG A 72 -9.42 11.82 -4.99
N LYS A 73 -10.27 11.45 -5.94
CA LYS A 73 -10.22 10.13 -6.60
C LYS A 73 -9.23 10.17 -7.76
N PRO A 74 -8.51 9.08 -8.05
CA PRO A 74 -7.73 8.96 -9.27
C PRO A 74 -8.63 9.20 -10.48
N LYS A 75 -8.21 10.07 -11.41
CA LYS A 75 -8.85 10.16 -12.72
C LYS A 75 -8.26 9.06 -13.58
N ALA A 76 -9.13 8.21 -14.14
CA ALA A 76 -8.75 7.24 -15.16
C ALA A 76 -8.36 7.95 -16.46
#